data_AF-A0A1M3T2X9-F1
#
_entry.id   AF-A0A1M3T2X9-F1
#
_cell.length_a   1.000
_cell.length_b   1.000
_cell.length_c   1.000
_cell.angle_alpha   90.00
_cell.angle_beta   90.00
_cell.angle_gamma   90.00
#
_symmetry.space_group_name_H-M   'P 1'
#
loop_
_entity.id
_entity.type
_entity.pdbx_description
1 polymer ?
#
loop_
_entity_poly.entity_id
_entity_poly.type
_entity_poly.pdbx_seq_one_letter_code
_entity_poly.pdbx_strand_id
1 'polypeptide(L)'
;MQVKTFITLFFLGVGIATAAETTCDNSSSQKGCNWEGTAPFCDGSNHPVGYKDNGWTLVATTKYEDHTALELTGKISLECYEIYGSGCVTGWKNLWCPSN
;
A
#
# COMPACT_ATOMS: atom_id res chain seq x y z
N MET A 1 23.27 51.59 -25.34
CA MET A 1 23.17 50.17 -25.76
C MET A 1 23.15 49.32 -24.50
N GLN A 2 22.06 48.60 -24.22
CA GLN A 2 21.92 47.71 -23.06
C GLN A 2 21.91 46.27 -23.58
N VAL A 3 22.93 45.49 -23.23
CA VAL A 3 23.03 44.07 -23.58
C VAL A 3 22.29 43.29 -22.51
N LYS A 4 21.16 42.67 -22.88
CA LYS A 4 20.40 41.77 -21.99
C LYS A 4 21.01 40.37 -22.05
N THR A 5 21.85 40.05 -21.07
CA THR A 5 22.41 38.71 -20.87
C THR A 5 21.39 37.83 -20.15
N PHE A 6 20.76 36.90 -20.86
CA PHE A 6 19.91 35.88 -20.26
C PHE A 6 20.80 34.69 -19.85
N ILE A 7 21.01 34.52 -18.55
CA ILE A 7 21.70 33.36 -17.98
C ILE A 7 20.65 32.26 -17.79
N THR A 8 20.61 31.29 -18.69
CA THR A 8 19.75 30.11 -18.57
C THR A 8 20.44 29.09 -17.66
N LEU A 9 20.01 29.00 -16.40
CA LEU A 9 20.47 27.99 -15.46
C LEU A 9 19.80 26.65 -15.76
N PHE A 10 20.57 25.72 -16.33
CA PHE A 10 20.17 24.34 -16.55
C PHE A 10 20.39 23.56 -15.25
N PHE A 11 19.35 23.42 -14.43
CA PHE A 11 19.40 22.56 -13.25
C PHE A 11 19.32 21.09 -13.70
N LEU A 12 20.45 20.38 -13.63
CA LEU A 12 20.50 18.92 -13.69
C LEU A 12 19.87 18.37 -12.40
N GLY A 13 18.57 18.05 -12.47
CA GLY A 13 17.89 17.35 -11.41
C GLY A 13 18.45 15.93 -11.27
N VAL A 14 19.14 15.65 -10.17
CA VAL A 14 19.52 14.28 -9.78
C VAL A 14 18.25 13.62 -9.23
N GLY A 15 17.69 12.67 -10.00
CA GLY A 15 16.60 11.83 -9.52
C GLY A 15 17.13 10.80 -8.52
N ILE A 16 16.73 10.92 -7.25
CA ILE A 16 16.90 9.85 -6.29
C ILE A 16 15.85 8.76 -6.59
N ALA A 17 16.28 7.59 -7.02
CA ALA A 17 15.41 6.42 -7.13
C ALA A 17 15.18 5.88 -5.72
N THR A 18 14.06 6.24 -5.10
CA THR A 18 13.57 5.55 -3.90
C THR A 18 13.13 4.15 -4.31
N ALA A 19 13.66 3.12 -3.65
CA ALA A 19 13.18 1.77 -3.82
C ALA A 19 11.68 1.76 -3.50
N ALA A 20 10.84 1.40 -4.46
CA ALA A 20 9.43 1.17 -4.22
C ALA A 20 9.29 -0.07 -3.34
N GLU A 21 9.34 0.15 -2.03
CA GLU A 21 8.61 -0.70 -1.09
C GLU A 21 7.19 -0.83 -1.62
N THR A 22 6.67 -2.05 -1.65
CA THR A 22 5.34 -2.37 -2.20
C THR A 22 4.24 -1.87 -1.26
N THR A 23 4.35 -0.62 -0.81
CA THR A 23 3.31 0.12 -0.12
C THR A 23 2.21 0.35 -1.14
N CYS A 24 0.97 0.09 -0.75
CA CYS A 24 -0.18 0.37 -1.59
C CYS A 24 -0.19 1.88 -1.87
N ASP A 25 0.32 2.25 -3.05
CA ASP A 25 0.63 3.63 -3.40
C ASP A 25 -0.68 4.34 -3.75
N ASN A 26 -1.35 4.89 -2.73
CA ASN A 26 -2.62 5.61 -2.87
C ASN A 26 -2.44 7.01 -3.50
N SER A 27 -1.28 7.30 -4.11
CA SER A 27 -0.93 8.59 -4.71
C SER A 27 -1.69 8.90 -6.00
N SER A 28 -2.33 7.90 -6.62
CA SER A 28 -3.14 8.09 -7.83
C SER A 28 -4.59 7.74 -7.53
N SER A 29 -5.50 8.63 -7.92
CA SER A 29 -6.92 8.71 -7.54
C SER A 29 -7.80 7.50 -7.90
N GLN A 30 -7.22 6.35 -8.21
CA GLN A 30 -7.87 5.08 -8.50
C GLN A 30 -6.97 3.93 -8.06
N LYS A 31 -7.04 3.55 -6.79
CA LYS A 31 -7.54 2.25 -6.33
C LYS A 31 -6.92 1.92 -4.94
N GLY A 32 -7.80 1.83 -3.94
CA GLY A 32 -7.45 1.75 -2.53
C GLY A 32 -7.24 0.33 -2.01
N CYS A 33 -6.86 0.29 -0.73
CA CYS A 33 -6.75 -0.89 0.11
C CYS A 33 -8.08 -1.66 0.18
N ASN A 34 -8.05 -3.00 0.13
CA ASN A 34 -9.24 -3.84 0.32
C ASN A 34 -8.97 -4.97 1.32
N TRP A 35 -9.70 -4.95 2.45
CA TRP A 35 -9.65 -6.03 3.42
C TRP A 35 -10.68 -7.12 3.09
N GLU A 36 -10.19 -8.28 2.66
CA GLU A 36 -10.97 -9.51 2.50
C GLU A 36 -11.15 -10.20 3.84
N GLY A 37 -12.38 -10.63 4.15
CA GLY A 37 -12.76 -11.31 5.39
C GLY A 37 -13.66 -10.43 6.26
N THR A 38 -14.86 -10.93 6.57
CA THR A 38 -15.90 -10.16 7.27
C THR A 38 -15.98 -10.57 8.74
N ALA A 39 -16.00 -9.59 9.65
CA ALA A 39 -16.18 -9.84 11.07
C ALA A 39 -17.61 -10.32 11.38
N PRO A 40 -17.85 -11.09 12.46
CA PRO A 40 -16.86 -11.51 13.47
C PRO A 40 -16.09 -12.79 13.11
N PHE A 41 -16.59 -13.58 12.15
CA PHE A 41 -15.95 -14.81 11.67
C PHE A 41 -15.29 -14.55 10.33
N CYS A 42 -14.05 -14.09 10.36
CA CYS A 42 -13.33 -13.73 9.15
C CYS A 42 -12.82 -14.99 8.44
N ASP A 43 -12.83 -14.96 7.11
CA ASP A 43 -12.42 -16.07 6.26
C ASP A 43 -11.47 -15.59 5.17
N GLY A 44 -10.36 -14.95 5.58
CA GLY A 44 -9.31 -14.58 4.65
C GLY A 44 -8.74 -15.82 3.97
N SER A 45 -8.58 -15.75 2.65
CA SER A 45 -7.96 -16.81 1.86
C SER A 45 -6.55 -17.24 2.36
N ASN A 46 -6.13 -18.46 1.99
CA ASN A 46 -4.80 -19.02 2.34
C ASN A 46 -3.73 -18.72 1.28
N HIS A 47 -3.98 -17.77 0.39
CA HIS A 47 -3.00 -17.37 -0.60
C HIS A 47 -1.77 -16.73 0.08
N PRO A 48 -0.55 -17.00 -0.42
CA PRO A 48 0.64 -16.37 0.12
C PRO A 48 0.67 -14.88 -0.24
N VAL A 49 1.38 -14.08 0.57
CA VAL A 49 1.72 -12.70 0.22
C VAL A 49 2.46 -12.68 -1.13
N GLY A 50 2.08 -11.73 -1.99
CA GLY A 50 2.52 -11.63 -3.38
C GLY A 50 1.63 -12.36 -4.39
N TYR A 51 0.63 -13.14 -3.92
CA TYR A 51 -0.34 -13.76 -4.81
C TYR A 51 -1.16 -12.70 -5.55
N LYS A 52 -1.38 -12.93 -6.85
CA LYS A 52 -2.10 -12.00 -7.72
C LYS A 52 -3.39 -12.62 -8.23
N ASP A 53 -4.48 -11.87 -8.16
CA ASP A 53 -5.79 -12.24 -8.67
C ASP A 53 -6.51 -11.03 -9.25
N ASN A 54 -7.04 -11.13 -10.47
CA ASN A 54 -7.88 -10.12 -11.10
C ASN A 54 -7.40 -8.65 -10.99
N GLY A 55 -6.08 -8.43 -11.10
CA GLY A 55 -5.49 -7.09 -10.99
C GLY A 55 -5.32 -6.59 -9.55
N TRP A 56 -5.38 -7.49 -8.58
CA TRP A 56 -5.07 -7.28 -7.17
C TRP A 56 -3.92 -8.18 -6.75
N THR A 57 -3.14 -7.73 -5.77
CA THR A 57 -2.05 -8.46 -5.14
C THR A 57 -2.32 -8.52 -3.63
N LEU A 58 -2.23 -9.71 -3.05
CA LEU A 58 -2.28 -9.89 -1.60
C LEU A 58 -0.97 -9.38 -1.01
N VAL A 59 -1.03 -8.32 -0.21
CA VAL A 59 0.17 -7.65 0.33
C VAL A 59 0.40 -7.91 1.81
N ALA A 60 -0.65 -8.18 2.57
CA ALA A 60 -0.55 -8.47 4.00
C ALA A 60 -1.71 -9.35 4.47
N THR A 61 -1.56 -9.95 5.65
CA THR A 61 -2.57 -10.78 6.27
C THR A 61 -2.51 -10.64 7.79
N THR A 62 -3.66 -10.66 8.47
CA THR A 62 -3.71 -10.66 9.93
C THR A 62 -3.61 -12.04 10.57
N LYS A 63 -3.24 -13.06 9.78
CA LYS A 63 -3.16 -14.45 10.23
C LYS A 63 -2.09 -14.69 11.30
N TYR A 64 -0.98 -13.97 11.23
CA TYR A 64 0.21 -14.20 12.07
C TYR A 64 0.54 -13.01 12.98
N GLU A 65 0.01 -11.84 12.67
CA GLU A 65 0.21 -10.58 13.39
C GLU A 65 -1.03 -9.71 13.20
N ASP A 66 -1.34 -8.82 14.14
CA ASP A 66 -2.51 -7.97 14.01
C ASP A 66 -2.23 -6.74 13.13
N HIS A 67 -3.29 -6.10 12.63
CA HIS A 67 -3.18 -4.91 11.77
C HIS A 67 -2.40 -3.73 12.37
N THR A 68 -2.32 -3.59 13.71
CA THR A 68 -1.50 -2.56 14.35
C THR A 68 -0.01 -2.86 14.16
N ALA A 69 0.39 -4.11 14.37
CA ALA A 69 1.76 -4.55 14.14
C ALA A 69 2.15 -4.41 12.66
N LEU A 70 1.22 -4.68 11.74
CA LEU A 70 1.44 -4.47 10.31
C LEU A 70 1.73 -3.00 9.98
N GLU A 71 1.01 -2.05 10.59
CA GLU A 71 1.21 -0.61 10.34
C GLU A 71 2.54 -0.14 10.96
N LEU A 72 2.80 -0.48 12.22
CA LEU A 72 4.02 -0.10 12.92
C LEU A 72 5.31 -0.66 12.27
N THR A 73 5.20 -1.77 11.54
CA THR A 73 6.32 -2.37 10.80
C THR A 73 6.41 -1.92 9.34
N GLY A 74 5.52 -1.02 8.91
CA GLY A 74 5.48 -0.50 7.54
C GLY A 74 4.98 -1.50 6.50
N LYS A 75 4.34 -2.60 6.91
CA LYS A 75 3.76 -3.59 5.97
C LYS A 75 2.44 -3.13 5.38
N ILE A 76 1.74 -2.23 6.06
CA ILE A 76 0.53 -1.57 5.56
C ILE A 76 0.64 -0.06 5.80
N SER A 77 -0.02 0.75 4.97
CA SER A 77 -0.11 2.18 5.18
C SER A 77 -1.12 2.53 6.27
N LEU A 78 -1.00 3.73 6.85
CA LEU A 78 -1.96 4.28 7.80
C LEU A 78 -3.39 4.28 7.22
N GLU A 79 -3.55 4.60 5.93
CA GLU A 79 -4.85 4.57 5.26
C GLU A 79 -5.45 3.15 5.23
N CYS A 80 -4.64 2.13 4.90
CA CYS A 80 -5.10 0.73 4.96
C CYS A 80 -5.45 0.30 6.39
N TYR A 81 -4.72 0.81 7.39
CA TYR A 81 -5.00 0.55 8.80
C TYR A 81 -6.35 1.12 9.22
N GLU A 82 -6.65 2.37 8.86
CA GLU A 82 -7.89 3.06 9.26
C GLU A 82 -9.15 2.41 8.69
N ILE A 83 -9.08 1.80 7.51
CA ILE A 83 -10.23 1.13 6.88
C ILE A 83 -10.41 -0.34 7.29
N TYR A 84 -9.59 -0.88 8.20
CA TYR A 84 -9.63 -2.29 8.64
C TYR A 84 -11.02 -2.74 9.12
N GLY A 85 -11.75 -1.81 9.75
CA GLY A 85 -13.07 -2.05 10.31
C GLY A 85 -13.02 -2.95 11.55
N SER A 86 -14.07 -3.71 11.78
CA SER A 86 -14.15 -4.58 12.96
C SER A 86 -13.16 -5.75 12.89
N GLY A 87 -12.54 -6.06 14.03
CA GLY A 87 -11.67 -7.21 14.21
C GLY A 87 -12.42 -8.55 14.18
N CYS A 88 -11.64 -9.63 14.05
CA CYS A 88 -12.14 -11.00 13.97
C CYS A 88 -12.14 -11.64 15.36
N VAL A 89 -13.20 -12.37 15.70
CA VAL A 89 -13.22 -13.26 16.86
C VAL A 89 -12.49 -14.56 16.52
N THR A 90 -12.69 -15.07 15.29
CA THR A 90 -11.96 -16.21 14.74
C THR A 90 -11.56 -15.93 13.29
N GLY A 91 -10.50 -16.57 12.84
CA GLY A 91 -9.96 -16.38 11.48
C GLY A 91 -9.14 -15.10 11.34
N TRP A 92 -8.91 -14.67 10.11
CA TRP A 92 -8.08 -13.51 9.78
C TRP A 92 -8.60 -12.79 8.53
N LYS A 93 -8.05 -11.62 8.23
CA LYS A 93 -8.31 -10.85 7.01
C LYS A 93 -7.06 -10.79 6.14
N ASN A 94 -7.27 -10.65 4.84
CA ASN A 94 -6.19 -10.39 3.88
C ASN A 94 -6.32 -8.97 3.33
N LEU A 95 -5.21 -8.27 3.23
CA LEU A 95 -5.15 -6.98 2.57
C LEU A 95 -4.75 -7.20 1.11
N TRP A 96 -5.61 -6.72 0.23
CA TRP A 96 -5.40 -6.68 -1.21
C TRP A 96 -5.16 -5.25 -1.65
N CYS A 97 -4.18 -5.10 -2.52
CA CYS A 97 -3.90 -3.85 -3.19
C CYS A 97 -3.89 -4.02 -4.69
N PRO A 98 -4.25 -3.01 -5.46
CA PRO A 98 -4.25 -3.09 -6.91
C PRO A 98 -2.85 -3.37 -7.43
N SER A 99 -2.76 -4.22 -8.44
CA SER A 99 -1.52 -4.47 -9.15
C SER A 99 -1.27 -3.27 -10.07
N ASN A 100 -0.16 -2.55 -9.84
CA ASN A 100 0.43 -1.64 -10.83
C ASN A 100 0.98 -2.41 -12.03
#